data_AF-A0A7J7KKB4-F1
#
_entry.id   AF-A0A7J7KKB4-F1
#
_cell.length_a   1.000
_cell.length_b   1.000
_cell.length_c   1.000
_cell.angle_alpha   90.00
_cell.angle_beta   90.00
_cell.angle_gamma   90.00
#
_symmetry.space_group_name_H-M   'P 1'
#
loop_
_entity.id
_entity.type
_entity.pdbx_description
1 polymer ?
#
loop_
_entity_poly.entity_id
_entity_poly.type
_entity_poly.pdbx_seq_one_letter_code
_entity_poly.pdbx_strand_id
1 'polypeptide(L)'
;MTILDSLFKYASKLVSSTESVETFRVVSPQELDIWNQVETTCKKIDKHQKSVGEDKSKSAMFEAFQLMLQLFGLHLYIVESSERAEVMDTIQEITTCFSKAVSRTRTNKEEPEWCEVITEVLISLMSKSSHLLRTVSTSVFTKILPMCNTASIQLILDVFQSEDDEFDADREEVMMEEDVTSPDETDVSETAGDGGEDSSTSSDESDDEDEEEQGEEVDENMRATLQAALGPAAITDADQEDDDLSDSEMFKLDDALCAAFRGMMSKNKNSPAEVEKRRQIIYFKLRCLDLVEVIVKHSTDGEHLMELVVPLLTITEASYKEKEMKEIGKKAQTLYNHLTSLKKIPTATVTDLDRATDRVKDILTLSTNAYVWPIMKDLANGLNLMKGKDVLIAAVVGEVQAALKEFLNKRESKYSHTLFQSLFDRQAPLFWGSNSDLLEAISNEGVRVFCRTQACSLLSQLINRTVTSQDNGATWLKFTKSLQVAIEKVSKYSAVNYKAGFLPEFFGVLNKVKTVDKTVVLDLGSFEGISEKFNKDLQKLYRKLVSANSQPAVGVSPGRKRKVSATFSSSDSDKPTKAMKTP
;
A
#
# COMPACT_ATOMS: atom_id res chain seq x y z
N MET A 1 21.42 -22.28 -6.56
CA MET A 1 22.50 -22.57 -5.59
C MET A 1 23.65 -23.33 -6.22
N THR A 2 23.39 -24.31 -7.08
CA THR A 2 24.41 -25.18 -7.69
C THR A 2 25.48 -24.47 -8.52
N ILE A 3 25.15 -23.41 -9.27
CA ILE A 3 26.13 -22.69 -10.09
C ILE A 3 27.10 -21.87 -9.22
N LEU A 4 26.58 -21.05 -8.29
CA LEU A 4 27.43 -20.24 -7.41
C LEU A 4 28.34 -21.13 -6.54
N ASP A 5 27.80 -22.22 -6.02
CA ASP A 5 28.59 -23.20 -5.26
C ASP A 5 29.68 -23.85 -6.12
N SER A 6 29.38 -24.16 -7.40
CA SER A 6 30.38 -24.68 -8.34
C SER A 6 31.47 -23.65 -8.65
N LEU A 7 31.10 -22.38 -8.86
CA LEU A 7 32.04 -21.28 -9.08
C LEU A 7 32.92 -21.06 -7.85
N PHE A 8 32.33 -21.06 -6.65
CA PHE A 8 33.06 -20.92 -5.39
C PHE A 8 34.06 -22.07 -5.19
N LYS A 9 33.66 -23.31 -5.44
CA LYS A 9 34.54 -24.49 -5.39
C LYS A 9 35.65 -24.42 -6.44
N TYR A 10 35.34 -23.93 -7.64
CA TYR A 10 36.34 -23.74 -8.68
C TYR A 10 37.35 -22.65 -8.29
N ALA A 11 36.89 -21.51 -7.78
CA ALA A 11 37.74 -20.46 -7.22
C ALA A 11 38.62 -20.97 -6.07
N SER A 12 38.07 -21.75 -5.15
CA SER A 12 38.81 -22.39 -4.04
C SER A 12 39.97 -23.26 -4.57
N LYS A 13 39.71 -24.01 -5.65
CA LYS A 13 40.73 -24.83 -6.32
C LYS A 13 41.81 -23.97 -6.96
N LEU A 14 41.44 -22.87 -7.63
CA LEU A 14 42.39 -21.95 -8.26
C LEU A 14 43.29 -21.28 -7.21
N VAL A 15 42.71 -20.77 -6.12
CA VAL A 15 43.45 -20.13 -5.01
C VAL A 15 44.44 -21.12 -4.37
N SER A 16 44.07 -22.39 -4.28
CA SER A 16 44.94 -23.45 -3.75
C SER A 16 46.01 -23.93 -4.75
N SER A 17 45.86 -23.65 -6.05
CA SER A 17 46.72 -24.17 -7.13
C SER A 17 47.78 -23.16 -7.57
N THR A 18 48.54 -22.61 -6.61
CA THR A 18 49.57 -21.58 -6.85
C THR A 18 50.73 -22.05 -7.75
N GLU A 19 50.86 -23.36 -8.01
CA GLU A 19 51.89 -23.93 -8.89
C GLU A 19 51.49 -23.91 -10.38
N SER A 20 50.19 -23.77 -10.70
CA SER A 20 49.68 -23.90 -12.08
C SER A 20 48.91 -22.66 -12.56
N VAL A 21 48.71 -21.68 -11.68
CA VAL A 21 47.91 -20.49 -11.94
C VAL A 21 48.63 -19.29 -11.35
N GLU A 22 48.91 -18.28 -12.19
CA GLU A 22 49.41 -16.99 -11.72
C GLU A 22 48.24 -16.06 -11.42
N THR A 23 48.26 -15.45 -10.24
CA THR A 23 47.27 -14.42 -9.89
C THR A 23 47.57 -13.15 -10.68
N PHE A 24 46.61 -12.69 -11.50
CA PHE A 24 46.73 -11.42 -12.23
C PHE A 24 47.01 -10.22 -11.30
N ARG A 25 46.58 -10.34 -10.03
CA ARG A 25 46.83 -9.37 -8.96
C ARG A 25 47.38 -10.08 -7.74
N VAL A 26 48.34 -9.46 -7.04
CA VAL A 26 48.83 -9.94 -5.74
C VAL A 26 47.70 -9.89 -4.70
N VAL A 27 47.28 -11.06 -4.23
CA VAL A 27 46.31 -11.20 -3.14
C VAL A 27 47.01 -10.94 -1.81
N SER A 28 46.43 -10.08 -0.97
CA SER A 28 47.04 -9.74 0.31
C SER A 28 46.92 -10.92 1.30
N PRO A 29 47.81 -11.02 2.31
CA PRO A 29 47.68 -12.03 3.36
C PRO A 29 46.34 -11.94 4.13
N GLN A 30 45.80 -10.72 4.27
CA GLN A 30 44.50 -10.49 4.92
C GLN A 30 43.34 -11.01 4.05
N GLU A 31 43.39 -10.78 2.74
CA GLU A 31 42.38 -11.30 1.80
C GLU A 31 42.37 -12.83 1.79
N LEU A 32 43.55 -13.46 1.85
CA LEU A 32 43.68 -14.92 1.97
C LEU A 32 43.13 -15.46 3.30
N ASP A 33 43.35 -14.75 4.41
CA ASP A 33 42.82 -15.16 5.72
C ASP A 33 41.29 -15.13 5.75
N ILE A 34 40.70 -14.03 5.26
CA ILE A 34 39.25 -13.90 5.10
C ILE A 34 38.69 -14.98 4.16
N TRP A 35 39.34 -15.26 3.03
CA TRP A 35 38.94 -16.35 2.14
C TRP A 35 38.95 -17.72 2.84
N ASN A 36 40.01 -18.03 3.57
CA ASN A 36 40.12 -19.29 4.32
C ASN A 36 39.06 -19.39 5.42
N GLN A 37 38.70 -18.27 6.05
CA GLN A 37 37.62 -18.19 7.01
C GLN A 37 36.26 -18.46 6.35
N VAL A 38 35.99 -17.89 5.17
CA VAL A 38 34.79 -18.15 4.36
C VAL A 38 34.70 -19.65 4.03
N GLU A 39 35.76 -20.25 3.49
CA GLU A 39 35.79 -21.68 3.19
C GLU A 39 35.51 -22.54 4.43
N THR A 40 36.13 -22.21 5.56
CA THR A 40 35.96 -22.93 6.81
C THR A 40 34.53 -22.82 7.32
N THR A 41 33.92 -21.64 7.18
CA THR A 41 32.54 -21.39 7.60
C THR A 41 31.54 -22.10 6.69
N CYS A 42 31.74 -22.07 5.38
CA CYS A 42 30.94 -22.88 4.42
C CYS A 42 31.00 -24.38 4.74
N LYS A 43 32.20 -24.92 5.05
CA LYS A 43 32.35 -26.33 5.48
C LYS A 43 31.61 -26.61 6.80
N LYS A 44 31.52 -25.65 7.73
CA LYS A 44 30.72 -25.78 8.96
C LYS A 44 29.23 -25.77 8.64
N ILE A 45 28.77 -24.87 7.75
CA ILE A 45 27.38 -24.82 7.28
C ILE A 45 26.97 -26.16 6.69
N ASP A 46 27.76 -26.74 5.77
CA ASP A 46 27.47 -28.04 5.17
C ASP A 46 27.33 -29.17 6.20
N LYS A 47 28.13 -29.14 7.28
CA LYS A 47 28.02 -30.11 8.39
C LYS A 47 26.71 -29.91 9.16
N HIS A 48 26.38 -28.67 9.49
CA HIS A 48 25.13 -28.35 10.18
C HIS A 48 23.91 -28.68 9.32
N GLN A 49 23.97 -28.41 8.02
CA GLN A 49 22.93 -28.73 7.03
C GLN A 49 22.64 -30.24 6.99
N LYS A 50 23.67 -31.09 7.05
CA LYS A 50 23.51 -32.55 7.11
C LYS A 50 22.90 -33.05 8.43
N SER A 51 23.05 -32.26 9.50
CA SER A 51 22.53 -32.60 10.84
C SER A 51 21.13 -32.03 11.13
N VAL A 52 20.73 -31.00 10.39
CA VAL A 52 19.37 -30.47 10.39
C VAL A 52 18.47 -31.54 9.78
N GLY A 53 17.59 -32.12 10.60
CA GLY A 53 16.57 -33.06 10.15
C GLY A 53 15.54 -32.37 9.26
N GLU A 54 14.25 -32.60 9.52
CA GLU A 54 13.17 -32.03 8.70
C GLU A 54 12.84 -30.55 8.99
N ASP A 55 13.72 -29.83 9.70
CA ASP A 55 13.54 -28.41 10.05
C ASP A 55 13.82 -27.51 8.84
N LYS A 56 12.77 -27.31 8.03
CA LYS A 56 12.84 -26.51 6.79
C LYS A 56 13.32 -25.07 7.02
N SER A 57 12.99 -24.47 8.17
CA SER A 57 13.38 -23.10 8.48
C SER A 57 14.89 -23.00 8.72
N LYS A 58 15.48 -23.91 9.50
CA LYS A 58 16.93 -23.95 9.69
C LYS A 58 17.69 -24.31 8.41
N SER A 59 17.15 -25.24 7.62
CA SER A 59 17.71 -25.55 6.30
C SER A 59 17.76 -24.31 5.41
N ALA A 60 16.67 -23.55 5.34
CA ALA A 60 16.62 -22.32 4.56
C ALA A 60 17.60 -21.26 5.09
N MET A 61 17.71 -21.11 6.41
CA MET A 61 18.68 -20.21 7.05
C MET A 61 20.13 -20.56 6.69
N PHE A 62 20.51 -21.83 6.75
CA PHE A 62 21.84 -22.27 6.35
C PHE A 62 22.12 -22.04 4.87
N GLU A 63 21.12 -22.28 4.02
CA GLU A 63 21.24 -21.96 2.59
C GLU A 63 21.44 -20.45 2.35
N ALA A 64 20.76 -19.60 3.10
CA ALA A 64 20.93 -18.14 3.04
C ALA A 64 22.34 -17.70 3.42
N PHE A 65 22.88 -18.20 4.55
CA PHE A 65 24.25 -17.90 4.95
C PHE A 65 25.29 -18.39 3.96
N GLN A 66 25.12 -19.60 3.42
CA GLN A 66 26.01 -20.16 2.41
C GLN A 66 25.99 -19.31 1.13
N LEU A 67 24.81 -18.91 0.67
CA LEU A 67 24.65 -18.05 -0.50
C LEU A 67 25.38 -16.70 -0.32
N MET A 68 25.19 -16.03 0.82
CA MET A 68 25.84 -14.76 1.11
C MET A 68 27.37 -14.91 1.20
N LEU A 69 27.87 -15.87 1.98
CA LEU A 69 29.31 -16.08 2.15
C LEU A 69 30.02 -16.42 0.84
N GLN A 70 29.40 -17.26 0.00
CA GLN A 70 29.94 -17.58 -1.33
C GLN A 70 29.92 -16.37 -2.25
N LEU A 71 28.85 -15.58 -2.25
CA LEU A 71 28.74 -14.37 -3.05
C LEU A 71 29.81 -13.34 -2.64
N PHE A 72 29.88 -12.99 -1.35
CA PHE A 72 30.81 -11.99 -0.86
C PHE A 72 32.27 -12.46 -0.94
N GLY A 73 32.53 -13.75 -0.69
CA GLY A 73 33.84 -14.36 -0.91
C GLY A 73 34.31 -14.20 -2.35
N LEU A 74 33.44 -14.45 -3.34
CA LEU A 74 33.76 -14.22 -4.75
C LEU A 74 33.90 -12.71 -5.06
N HIS A 75 33.06 -11.86 -4.47
CA HIS A 75 33.14 -10.41 -4.65
C HIS A 75 34.49 -9.84 -4.22
N LEU A 76 35.15 -10.40 -3.20
CA LEU A 76 36.48 -9.99 -2.76
C LEU A 76 37.51 -9.95 -3.91
N TYR A 77 37.36 -10.81 -4.91
CA TYR A 77 38.24 -10.88 -6.07
C TYR A 77 37.76 -10.07 -7.29
N ILE A 78 36.52 -9.59 -7.27
CA ILE A 78 35.89 -8.87 -8.40
C ILE A 78 35.89 -7.35 -8.16
N VAL A 79 35.80 -6.90 -6.91
CA VAL A 79 35.69 -5.48 -6.58
C VAL A 79 37.01 -4.71 -6.66
N GLU A 80 36.89 -3.40 -6.88
CA GLU A 80 38.00 -2.46 -6.91
C GLU A 80 38.70 -2.31 -5.56
N SER A 81 39.88 -1.68 -5.54
CA SER A 81 40.70 -1.56 -4.34
C SER A 81 40.14 -0.74 -3.21
N SER A 82 39.32 0.24 -3.53
CA SER A 82 38.60 1.07 -2.55
C SER A 82 37.59 0.25 -1.75
N GLU A 83 36.88 -0.67 -2.38
CA GLU A 83 35.72 -1.37 -1.77
C GLU A 83 36.09 -2.67 -1.03
N ARG A 84 37.32 -3.15 -1.16
CA ARG A 84 37.71 -4.45 -0.57
C ARG A 84 37.65 -4.48 0.95
N ALA A 85 38.00 -3.38 1.61
CA ALA A 85 37.92 -3.30 3.07
C ALA A 85 36.47 -3.52 3.54
N GLU A 86 35.51 -2.83 2.91
CA GLU A 86 34.08 -2.96 3.20
C GLU A 86 33.57 -4.38 2.95
N VAL A 87 34.01 -5.04 1.87
CA VAL A 87 33.65 -6.44 1.59
C VAL A 87 34.19 -7.38 2.67
N MET A 88 35.44 -7.20 3.13
CA MET A 88 36.02 -8.01 4.20
C MET A 88 35.26 -7.82 5.52
N ASP A 89 34.91 -6.58 5.86
CA ASP A 89 34.12 -6.27 7.06
C ASP A 89 32.73 -6.92 6.98
N THR A 90 32.06 -6.81 5.83
CA THR A 90 30.76 -7.46 5.60
C THR A 90 30.84 -8.99 5.73
N ILE A 91 31.91 -9.62 5.22
CA ILE A 91 32.13 -11.07 5.38
C ILE A 91 32.29 -11.44 6.86
N GLN A 92 33.03 -10.63 7.62
CA GLN A 92 33.26 -10.85 9.03
C GLN A 92 31.97 -10.70 9.85
N GLU A 93 31.13 -9.71 9.51
CA GLU A 93 29.79 -9.53 10.08
C GLU A 93 28.88 -10.74 9.79
N ILE A 94 28.81 -11.19 8.54
CA ILE A 94 28.00 -12.36 8.15
C ILE A 94 28.49 -13.62 8.88
N THR A 95 29.80 -13.82 9.01
CA THR A 95 30.40 -14.96 9.73
C THR A 95 30.07 -14.92 11.22
N THR A 96 30.06 -13.72 11.81
CA THR A 96 29.67 -13.51 13.21
C THR A 96 28.18 -13.78 13.42
N CYS A 97 27.33 -13.29 12.52
CA CYS A 97 25.89 -13.55 12.52
C CYS A 97 25.58 -15.04 12.40
N PHE A 98 26.28 -15.78 11.52
CA PHE A 98 26.15 -17.23 11.42
C PHE A 98 26.49 -17.93 12.75
N SER A 99 27.58 -17.52 13.39
CA SER A 99 28.01 -18.08 14.68
C SER A 99 26.98 -17.81 15.78
N LYS A 100 26.39 -16.61 15.83
CA LYS A 100 25.28 -16.26 16.73
C LYS A 100 24.02 -17.09 16.43
N ALA A 101 23.65 -17.23 15.15
CA ALA A 101 22.48 -18.00 14.72
C ALA A 101 22.56 -19.49 15.10
N VAL A 102 23.75 -20.10 15.03
CA VAL A 102 23.96 -21.51 15.41
C VAL A 102 24.05 -21.70 16.92
N SER A 103 24.71 -20.79 17.64
CA SER A 103 25.04 -21.00 19.06
C SER A 103 23.86 -20.79 20.02
N ARG A 104 22.73 -20.19 19.59
CA ARG A 104 21.58 -19.82 20.45
C ARG A 104 21.99 -19.11 21.75
N THR A 105 23.14 -18.43 21.77
CA THR A 105 23.52 -17.62 22.93
C THR A 105 22.54 -16.47 23.04
N ARG A 106 21.89 -16.33 24.19
CA ARG A 106 21.05 -15.16 24.48
C ARG A 106 21.95 -13.94 24.41
N THR A 107 21.80 -13.13 23.37
CA THR A 107 22.35 -11.78 23.32
C THR A 107 21.79 -10.97 24.50
N ASN A 108 22.60 -10.07 25.05
CA ASN A 108 22.07 -9.05 25.95
C ASN A 108 20.97 -8.28 25.22
N LYS A 109 19.94 -7.82 25.94
CA LYS A 109 18.82 -7.05 25.35
C LYS A 109 19.24 -5.77 24.61
N GLU A 110 20.48 -5.34 24.76
CA GLU A 110 21.05 -4.15 24.12
C GLU A 110 21.79 -4.45 22.80
N GLU A 111 22.14 -5.71 22.51
CA GLU A 111 22.79 -6.05 21.24
C GLU A 111 21.74 -6.40 20.17
N PRO A 112 21.89 -5.90 18.92
CA PRO A 112 21.00 -6.25 17.83
C PRO A 112 21.03 -7.76 17.57
N GLU A 113 19.86 -8.33 17.27
CA GLU A 113 19.79 -9.74 16.88
C GLU A 113 20.46 -9.96 15.52
N TRP A 114 20.97 -11.16 15.29
CA TRP A 114 21.65 -11.48 14.03
C TRP A 114 20.75 -11.26 12.80
N CYS A 115 19.43 -11.41 12.92
CA CYS A 115 18.48 -11.12 11.85
C CYS A 115 18.45 -9.64 11.49
N GLU A 116 18.56 -8.74 12.48
CA GLU A 116 18.57 -7.30 12.26
C GLU A 116 19.81 -6.91 11.46
N VAL A 117 20.98 -7.39 11.89
CA VAL A 117 22.26 -7.14 11.19
C VAL A 117 22.24 -7.67 9.76
N ILE A 118 21.73 -8.89 9.54
CA ILE A 118 21.61 -9.42 8.18
C ILE A 118 20.63 -8.58 7.35
N THR A 119 19.51 -8.12 7.91
CA THR A 119 18.59 -7.24 7.19
C THR A 119 19.24 -5.91 6.80
N GLU A 120 20.05 -5.29 7.66
CA GLU A 120 20.82 -4.09 7.31
C GLU A 120 21.81 -4.34 6.17
N VAL A 121 22.53 -5.47 6.20
CA VAL A 121 23.40 -5.88 5.10
C VAL A 121 22.60 -6.02 3.79
N LEU A 122 21.41 -6.62 3.84
CA LEU A 122 20.54 -6.73 2.67
C LEU A 122 20.06 -5.36 2.17
N ILE A 123 19.67 -4.44 3.06
CA ILE A 123 19.29 -3.07 2.69
C ILE A 123 20.47 -2.34 2.03
N SER A 124 21.68 -2.47 2.59
CA SER A 124 22.91 -1.94 1.99
C SER A 124 23.14 -2.51 0.59
N LEU A 125 22.92 -3.81 0.38
CA LEU A 125 22.97 -4.42 -0.95
C LEU A 125 21.89 -3.88 -1.89
N MET A 126 20.69 -3.58 -1.39
CA MET A 126 19.62 -2.97 -2.20
C MET A 126 19.96 -1.54 -2.63
N SER A 127 20.87 -0.83 -1.93
CA SER A 127 21.34 0.50 -2.33
C SER A 127 22.20 0.46 -3.60
N LYS A 128 22.95 -0.63 -3.80
CA LYS A 128 23.82 -0.84 -4.98
C LYS A 128 23.00 -1.14 -6.24
N SER A 129 23.30 -0.48 -7.37
CA SER A 129 22.60 -0.61 -8.65
C SER A 129 22.92 -1.93 -9.39
N SER A 130 22.85 -3.06 -8.69
CA SER A 130 23.18 -4.39 -9.21
C SER A 130 21.98 -5.33 -9.17
N HIS A 131 21.58 -5.82 -10.34
CA HIS A 131 20.49 -6.80 -10.46
C HIS A 131 20.81 -8.11 -9.71
N LEU A 132 22.08 -8.55 -9.73
CA LEU A 132 22.52 -9.74 -9.00
C LEU A 132 22.33 -9.55 -7.50
N LEU A 133 22.79 -8.41 -6.95
CA LEU A 133 22.66 -8.11 -5.52
C LEU A 133 21.21 -8.02 -5.09
N ARG A 134 20.36 -7.38 -5.89
CA ARG A 134 18.91 -7.33 -5.70
C ARG A 134 18.29 -8.73 -5.64
N THR A 135 18.60 -9.57 -6.63
CA THR A 135 18.07 -10.95 -6.73
C THR A 135 18.51 -11.81 -5.54
N VAL A 136 19.78 -11.73 -5.16
CA VAL A 136 20.31 -12.48 -4.02
C VAL A 136 19.69 -11.97 -2.73
N SER A 137 19.56 -10.66 -2.54
CA SER A 137 18.97 -10.09 -1.33
C SER A 137 17.53 -10.55 -1.13
N THR A 138 16.70 -10.51 -2.17
CA THR A 138 15.32 -11.03 -2.13
C THR A 138 15.27 -12.53 -1.82
N SER A 139 16.18 -13.32 -2.41
CA SER A 139 16.27 -14.77 -2.19
C SER A 139 16.71 -15.12 -0.77
N VAL A 140 17.73 -14.42 -0.24
CA VAL A 140 18.21 -14.56 1.14
C VAL A 140 17.11 -14.15 2.11
N PHE A 141 16.49 -12.98 1.90
CA PHE A 141 15.44 -12.48 2.78
C PHE A 141 14.26 -13.44 2.86
N THR A 142 13.83 -14.02 1.72
CA THR A 142 12.77 -15.04 1.67
C THR A 142 13.08 -16.25 2.56
N LYS A 143 14.35 -16.67 2.61
CA LYS A 143 14.81 -17.83 3.39
C LYS A 143 14.90 -17.54 4.89
N ILE A 144 15.29 -16.32 5.27
CA ILE A 144 15.48 -15.94 6.67
C ILE A 144 14.22 -15.33 7.31
N LEU A 145 13.24 -14.88 6.51
CA LEU A 145 12.01 -14.25 6.98
C LEU A 145 11.31 -14.98 8.14
N PRO A 146 11.22 -16.33 8.17
CA PRO A 146 10.60 -17.04 9.31
C PRO A 146 11.35 -16.89 10.64
N MET A 147 12.59 -16.40 10.63
CA MET A 147 13.43 -16.16 11.81
C MET A 147 13.52 -14.68 12.17
N CYS A 148 13.04 -13.78 11.30
CA CYS A 148 13.07 -12.34 11.52
C CYS A 148 12.12 -11.95 12.66
N ASN A 149 12.50 -10.90 13.38
CA ASN A 149 11.69 -10.26 14.41
C ASN A 149 11.08 -8.95 13.86
N THR A 150 10.19 -8.32 14.63
CA THR A 150 9.55 -7.05 14.24
C THR A 150 10.57 -5.93 14.00
N ALA A 151 11.69 -5.89 14.73
CA ALA A 151 12.75 -4.90 14.52
C ALA A 151 13.41 -5.04 13.14
N SER A 152 13.63 -6.28 12.68
CA SER A 152 14.12 -6.57 11.33
C SER A 152 13.17 -6.02 10.26
N ILE A 153 11.86 -6.08 10.49
CA ILE A 153 10.89 -5.51 9.56
C ILE A 153 10.92 -3.98 9.59
N GLN A 154 11.06 -3.37 10.78
CA GLN A 154 11.16 -1.91 10.90
C GLN A 154 12.35 -1.34 10.14
N LEU A 155 13.51 -1.99 10.18
CA LEU A 155 14.69 -1.55 9.41
C LEU A 155 14.39 -1.34 7.91
N ILE A 156 13.55 -2.21 7.32
CA ILE A 156 13.11 -2.06 5.92
C ILE A 156 12.12 -0.91 5.77
N LEU A 157 11.23 -0.73 6.74
CA LEU A 157 10.21 0.32 6.72
C LEU A 157 10.78 1.73 6.95
N ASP A 158 11.85 1.84 7.74
CA ASP A 158 12.53 3.09 8.07
C ASP A 158 13.17 3.73 6.83
N VAL A 159 13.54 2.93 5.83
CA VAL A 159 14.01 3.41 4.51
C VAL A 159 13.01 4.37 3.87
N PHE A 160 11.71 4.18 4.10
CA PHE A 160 10.65 4.99 3.53
C PHE A 160 10.24 6.19 4.39
N GLN A 161 10.80 6.34 5.58
CA GLN A 161 10.48 7.42 6.53
C GLN A 161 11.57 8.50 6.62
N SER A 162 12.67 8.34 5.88
CA SER A 162 13.82 9.24 5.94
C SER A 162 13.47 10.67 5.48
N GLU A 163 13.90 11.67 6.27
CA GLU A 163 13.64 13.11 6.10
C GLU A 163 14.25 13.73 4.82
N ASP A 164 14.92 12.93 3.98
CA ASP A 164 15.38 13.34 2.64
C ASP A 164 14.20 13.61 1.67
N ASP A 165 12.96 13.43 2.13
CA ASP A 165 11.71 13.63 1.40
C ASP A 165 11.16 15.08 1.45
N GLU A 166 11.98 16.12 1.70
CA GLU A 166 11.59 17.52 1.42
C GLU A 166 11.59 17.81 -0.10
N PHE A 167 10.74 17.07 -0.82
CA PHE A 167 10.37 17.36 -2.21
C PHE A 167 9.35 18.50 -2.20
N ASP A 168 9.86 19.72 -2.07
CA ASP A 168 9.04 20.93 -2.13
C ASP A 168 8.37 21.03 -3.50
N ALA A 169 7.04 20.98 -3.52
CA ALA A 169 6.19 20.74 -4.69
C ALA A 169 6.03 21.95 -5.63
N ASP A 170 7.01 22.85 -5.68
CA ASP A 170 7.00 24.03 -6.54
C ASP A 170 8.09 23.95 -7.61
N ARG A 171 7.62 23.75 -8.85
CA ARG A 171 8.24 23.95 -10.18
C ARG A 171 8.91 22.78 -10.91
N GLU A 172 8.41 22.68 -12.15
CA GLU A 172 8.97 22.15 -13.41
C GLU A 172 8.96 20.65 -13.70
N GLU A 173 8.31 20.34 -14.81
CA GLU A 173 8.04 19.03 -15.35
C GLU A 173 9.31 18.42 -15.95
N VAL A 174 9.82 17.36 -15.33
CA VAL A 174 10.74 16.45 -16.03
C VAL A 174 9.88 15.41 -16.74
N MET A 175 9.71 15.59 -18.06
CA MET A 175 9.18 14.58 -18.96
C MET A 175 10.10 13.36 -18.92
N MET A 176 9.69 12.30 -18.20
CA MET A 176 10.36 11.01 -18.30
C MET A 176 10.03 10.39 -19.66
N GLU A 177 11.00 10.39 -20.58
CA GLU A 177 10.96 9.53 -21.76
C GLU A 177 10.98 8.06 -21.30
N GLU A 178 9.99 7.29 -21.78
CA GLU A 178 9.91 5.84 -21.61
C GLU A 178 11.05 5.15 -22.39
N ASP A 179 12.17 4.87 -21.73
CA ASP A 179 13.05 3.77 -22.14
C ASP A 179 13.13 2.74 -21.00
N VAL A 180 12.15 1.86 -20.97
CA VAL A 180 12.27 0.56 -20.31
C VAL A 180 12.05 -0.51 -21.37
N THR A 181 13.09 -0.72 -22.16
CA THR A 181 13.26 -1.93 -22.96
C THR A 181 13.28 -3.16 -22.03
N SER A 182 12.11 -3.80 -21.88
CA SER A 182 11.99 -5.15 -21.35
C SER A 182 12.49 -6.14 -22.42
N PRO A 183 13.49 -6.99 -22.17
CA PRO A 183 13.77 -8.10 -23.06
C PRO A 183 12.78 -9.22 -22.74
N ASP A 184 11.70 -9.31 -23.53
CA ASP A 184 10.90 -10.52 -23.63
C ASP A 184 11.32 -11.26 -24.91
N GLU A 185 11.96 -12.41 -24.73
CA GLU A 185 12.30 -13.36 -25.78
C GLU A 185 11.49 -14.65 -25.55
N THR A 186 10.43 -14.73 -26.34
CA THR A 186 10.05 -15.89 -27.19
C THR A 186 9.76 -17.25 -26.54
N ASP A 187 8.49 -17.70 -26.66
CA ASP A 187 8.19 -18.91 -27.44
C ASP A 187 6.76 -18.87 -28.01
N VAL A 188 6.65 -19.38 -29.24
CA VAL A 188 5.60 -19.25 -30.24
C VAL A 188 4.63 -20.45 -30.23
N SER A 189 3.37 -20.22 -30.59
CA SER A 189 2.75 -20.77 -31.82
C SER A 189 1.22 -21.02 -31.73
N GLU A 190 0.52 -20.36 -32.66
CA GLU A 190 -0.67 -20.76 -33.43
C GLU A 190 -1.98 -21.20 -32.75
N THR A 191 -3.05 -20.44 -32.99
CA THR A 191 -4.06 -20.81 -34.01
C THR A 191 -5.05 -19.68 -34.31
N ALA A 192 -5.52 -19.69 -35.56
CA ALA A 192 -6.21 -18.65 -36.31
C ALA A 192 -7.70 -18.40 -35.98
N GLY A 193 -8.23 -17.26 -36.44
CA GLY A 193 -9.64 -17.17 -36.86
C GLY A 193 -10.37 -15.83 -36.68
N ASP A 194 -10.24 -14.96 -37.69
CA ASP A 194 -11.33 -14.23 -38.37
C ASP A 194 -12.13 -13.08 -37.68
N GLY A 195 -12.02 -11.88 -38.28
CA GLY A 195 -13.16 -11.23 -38.92
C GLY A 195 -13.82 -10.02 -38.22
N GLY A 196 -13.69 -8.83 -38.82
CA GLY A 196 -14.71 -7.77 -38.71
C GLY A 196 -14.22 -6.32 -38.74
N GLU A 197 -14.13 -5.75 -39.94
CA GLU A 197 -14.00 -4.31 -40.26
C GLU A 197 -15.10 -3.45 -39.62
N ASP A 198 -14.80 -2.20 -39.23
CA ASP A 198 -15.43 -1.03 -39.87
C ASP A 198 -14.63 0.28 -39.63
N SER A 199 -14.66 1.07 -40.69
CA SER A 199 -14.06 2.33 -41.07
C SER A 199 -14.48 3.54 -40.24
N SER A 200 -13.59 4.52 -40.05
CA SER A 200 -13.78 5.85 -40.64
C SER A 200 -12.59 6.79 -40.44
N THR A 201 -12.27 7.42 -41.56
CA THR A 201 -11.15 8.28 -41.95
C THR A 201 -11.26 9.76 -41.54
N SER A 202 -10.12 10.45 -41.72
CA SER A 202 -9.88 11.91 -41.88
C SER A 202 -9.29 12.58 -40.64
N SER A 203 -8.21 13.37 -40.68
CA SER A 203 -7.44 13.95 -41.78
C SER A 203 -6.05 14.31 -41.27
N ASP A 204 -5.05 14.11 -42.12
CA ASP A 204 -3.69 14.65 -42.03
C ASP A 204 -3.71 16.09 -42.56
N GLU A 205 -3.20 17.05 -41.79
CA GLU A 205 -2.69 18.34 -42.26
C GLU A 205 -1.64 18.82 -41.23
N SER A 206 -0.48 19.12 -41.79
CA SER A 206 0.78 19.51 -41.17
C SER A 206 0.87 21.01 -40.88
N ASP A 207 1.66 21.32 -39.84
CA ASP A 207 2.59 22.46 -39.71
C ASP A 207 2.03 23.90 -39.74
N ASP A 208 2.12 24.59 -38.60
CA ASP A 208 2.61 25.97 -38.58
C ASP A 208 3.15 26.31 -37.17
N GLU A 209 4.38 26.82 -37.19
CA GLU A 209 5.22 27.25 -36.08
C GLU A 209 4.62 28.46 -35.35
N ASP A 210 4.36 28.32 -34.05
CA ASP A 210 4.26 29.47 -33.14
C ASP A 210 5.38 29.36 -32.10
N GLU A 211 6.56 29.91 -32.45
CA GLU A 211 7.56 30.34 -31.48
C GLU A 211 6.96 31.46 -30.62
N GLU A 212 6.21 31.09 -29.58
CA GLU A 212 5.99 32.01 -28.47
C GLU A 212 7.32 32.15 -27.70
N GLU A 213 8.04 33.24 -27.97
CA GLU A 213 8.99 33.85 -27.03
C GLU A 213 8.28 34.03 -25.68
N GLN A 214 8.31 32.99 -24.85
CA GLN A 214 7.92 33.10 -23.46
C GLN A 214 8.98 33.96 -22.77
N GLY A 215 8.65 35.23 -22.60
CA GLY A 215 9.37 36.13 -21.72
C GLY A 215 9.48 35.47 -20.35
N GLU A 216 10.71 35.09 -20.00
CA GLU A 216 11.07 34.62 -18.67
C GLU A 216 10.56 35.65 -17.64
N GLU A 217 9.50 35.32 -16.91
CA GLU A 217 9.15 36.04 -15.69
C GLU A 217 10.25 35.76 -14.66
N VAL A 218 11.29 36.60 -14.70
CA VAL A 218 12.39 36.64 -13.74
C VAL A 218 11.81 36.76 -12.34
N ASP A 219 12.07 35.75 -11.51
CA ASP A 219 11.65 35.65 -10.12
C ASP A 219 11.85 36.99 -9.36
N GLU A 220 10.80 37.50 -8.71
CA GLU A 220 10.84 38.78 -7.97
C GLU A 220 11.95 38.78 -6.90
N ASN A 221 12.29 37.60 -6.37
CA ASN A 221 13.39 37.42 -5.42
C ASN A 221 14.78 37.52 -6.09
N MET A 222 14.87 37.12 -7.37
CA MET A 222 16.06 37.31 -8.22
C MET A 222 16.30 38.79 -8.47
N ARG A 223 15.24 39.54 -8.79
CA ARG A 223 15.29 41.00 -8.94
C ARG A 223 15.72 41.68 -7.64
N ALA A 224 15.14 41.32 -6.50
CA ALA A 224 15.50 41.90 -5.21
C ALA A 224 16.96 41.64 -4.81
N THR A 225 17.47 40.43 -5.06
CA THR A 225 18.86 40.06 -4.73
C THR A 225 19.87 40.72 -5.67
N LEU A 226 19.57 40.78 -6.97
CA LEU A 226 20.38 41.50 -7.95
C LEU A 226 20.36 43.02 -7.71
N GLN A 227 19.21 43.59 -7.35
CA GLN A 227 19.09 45.01 -7.00
C GLN A 227 19.85 45.35 -5.71
N ALA A 228 19.86 44.45 -4.73
CA ALA A 228 20.67 44.61 -3.52
C ALA A 228 22.18 44.49 -3.80
N ALA A 229 22.58 43.61 -4.74
CA ALA A 229 23.98 43.46 -5.16
C ALA A 229 24.45 44.64 -6.02
N LEU A 230 23.59 45.19 -6.88
CA LEU A 230 23.89 46.31 -7.78
C LEU A 230 23.78 47.69 -7.09
N GLY A 231 23.05 47.78 -5.98
CA GLY A 231 22.97 49.00 -5.18
C GLY A 231 22.50 50.23 -5.98
N PRO A 232 23.10 51.43 -5.79
CA PRO A 232 22.71 52.65 -6.50
C PRO A 232 22.80 52.57 -8.03
N ALA A 233 23.65 51.68 -8.57
CA ALA A 233 23.86 51.50 -10.01
C ALA A 233 22.67 50.82 -10.71
N ALA A 234 21.72 50.25 -9.97
CA ALA A 234 20.49 49.69 -10.54
C ALA A 234 19.39 50.73 -10.84
N ILE A 235 19.54 51.97 -10.35
CA ILE A 235 18.47 53.00 -10.34
C ILE A 235 18.82 54.20 -11.26
N THR A 236 20.03 54.26 -11.82
CA THR A 236 20.42 55.36 -12.71
C THR A 236 19.81 55.16 -14.10
N ASP A 237 18.70 55.87 -14.37
CA ASP A 237 18.23 56.17 -15.72
C ASP A 237 19.41 56.73 -16.54
N ALA A 238 19.53 56.31 -17.80
CA ALA A 238 20.69 56.46 -18.68
C ALA A 238 21.06 57.91 -19.11
N ASP A 239 20.72 58.92 -18.32
CA ASP A 239 20.91 60.35 -18.63
C ASP A 239 21.61 61.15 -17.50
N GLN A 240 22.39 60.51 -16.61
CA GLN A 240 23.24 61.22 -15.64
C GLN A 240 24.72 60.82 -15.75
N GLU A 241 25.55 61.86 -15.68
CA GLU A 241 26.99 61.95 -16.01
C GLU A 241 27.86 60.84 -15.39
N ASP A 242 28.84 60.39 -16.18
CA ASP A 242 29.88 59.40 -15.85
C ASP A 242 30.59 59.70 -14.50
N ASP A 243 30.07 59.15 -13.40
CA ASP A 243 30.88 58.89 -12.22
C ASP A 243 31.69 57.62 -12.51
N ASP A 244 32.94 57.80 -12.96
CA ASP A 244 33.93 56.72 -13.16
C ASP A 244 34.05 55.88 -11.87
N LEU A 245 33.31 54.77 -11.81
CA LEU A 245 33.46 53.76 -10.77
C LEU A 245 34.93 53.36 -10.72
N SER A 246 35.57 53.47 -9.55
CA SER A 246 36.97 53.09 -9.45
C SER A 246 37.15 51.59 -9.71
N ASP A 247 38.27 51.16 -10.27
CA ASP A 247 38.56 49.73 -10.52
C ASP A 247 38.31 48.87 -9.27
N SER A 248 38.61 49.40 -8.07
CA SER A 248 38.39 48.68 -6.80
C SER A 248 36.91 48.52 -6.45
N GLU A 249 36.03 49.40 -6.91
CA GLU A 249 34.57 49.30 -6.71
C GLU A 249 33.95 48.35 -7.73
N MET A 250 34.45 48.36 -8.98
CA MET A 250 34.06 47.42 -10.02
C MET A 250 34.36 45.96 -9.63
N PHE A 251 35.53 45.67 -9.06
CA PHE A 251 35.85 44.32 -8.56
C PHE A 251 34.95 43.88 -7.40
N LYS A 252 34.59 44.80 -6.49
CA LYS A 252 33.68 44.47 -5.37
C LYS A 252 32.26 44.19 -5.84
N LEU A 253 31.82 44.89 -6.89
CA LEU A 253 30.53 44.66 -7.54
C LEU A 253 30.49 43.29 -8.22
N ASP A 254 31.55 42.94 -8.97
CA ASP A 254 31.69 41.63 -9.62
C ASP A 254 31.76 40.49 -8.59
N ASP A 255 32.49 40.66 -7.49
CA ASP A 255 32.52 39.69 -6.38
C ASP A 255 31.13 39.50 -5.72
N ALA A 256 30.37 40.59 -5.54
CA ALA A 256 29.02 40.55 -4.98
C ALA A 256 28.02 39.89 -5.94
N LEU A 257 28.11 40.17 -7.23
CA LEU A 257 27.32 39.50 -8.28
C LEU A 257 27.67 38.02 -8.36
N CYS A 258 28.96 37.67 -8.38
CA CYS A 258 29.42 36.29 -8.34
C CYS A 258 28.92 35.55 -7.08
N ALA A 259 28.92 36.19 -5.91
CA ALA A 259 28.38 35.60 -4.69
C ALA A 259 26.85 35.39 -4.77
N ALA A 260 26.10 36.34 -5.34
CA ALA A 260 24.67 36.22 -5.58
C ALA A 260 24.35 35.07 -6.56
N PHE A 261 25.07 35.00 -7.69
CA PHE A 261 24.93 33.93 -8.67
C PHE A 261 25.33 32.56 -8.10
N ARG A 262 26.41 32.47 -7.30
CA ARG A 262 26.81 31.22 -6.63
C ARG A 262 25.77 30.76 -5.59
N GLY A 263 25.23 31.70 -4.81
CA GLY A 263 24.15 31.41 -3.86
C GLY A 263 22.86 30.95 -4.54
N MET A 264 22.62 31.38 -5.79
CA MET A 264 21.46 31.00 -6.59
C MET A 264 21.65 29.65 -7.29
N MET A 265 22.82 29.40 -7.88
CA MET A 265 23.17 28.10 -8.48
C MET A 265 23.22 26.96 -7.46
N SER A 266 23.69 27.23 -6.24
CA SER A 266 23.69 26.24 -5.14
C SER A 266 22.30 25.90 -4.61
N LYS A 267 21.28 26.72 -4.90
CA LYS A 267 19.88 26.49 -4.50
C LYS A 267 19.05 25.90 -5.64
N ASN A 268 19.64 25.73 -6.83
CA ASN A 268 18.89 25.23 -7.97
C ASN A 268 18.67 23.72 -7.81
N LYS A 269 17.54 23.38 -7.19
CA LYS A 269 17.04 22.01 -6.92
C LYS A 269 16.89 21.16 -8.19
N ASN A 270 17.08 21.75 -9.38
CA ASN A 270 16.98 21.13 -10.71
C ASN A 270 18.35 20.88 -11.36
N SER A 271 19.46 20.95 -10.62
CA SER A 271 20.76 20.56 -11.19
C SER A 271 20.74 19.08 -11.63
N PRO A 272 21.38 18.71 -12.76
CA PRO A 272 21.40 17.31 -13.23
C PRO A 272 21.90 16.31 -12.18
N ALA A 273 22.83 16.74 -11.31
CA ALA A 273 23.34 15.93 -10.22
C ALA A 273 22.30 15.68 -9.12
N GLU A 274 21.49 16.68 -8.77
CA GLU A 274 20.44 16.56 -7.76
C GLU A 274 19.27 15.70 -8.27
N VAL A 275 18.91 15.85 -9.55
CA VAL A 275 17.91 15.01 -10.22
C VAL A 275 18.35 13.55 -10.25
N GLU A 276 19.61 13.28 -10.62
CA GLU A 276 20.14 11.91 -10.62
C GLU A 276 20.21 11.33 -9.20
N LYS A 277 20.55 12.13 -8.19
CA LYS A 277 20.51 11.71 -6.78
C LYS A 277 19.10 11.31 -6.34
N ARG A 278 18.08 12.13 -6.63
CA ARG A 278 16.67 11.81 -6.35
C ARG A 278 16.23 10.53 -7.04
N ARG A 279 16.59 10.38 -8.31
CA ARG A 279 16.33 9.17 -9.09
C ARG A 279 16.96 7.93 -8.45
N GLN A 280 18.19 8.02 -7.96
CA GLN A 280 18.85 6.92 -7.25
C GLN A 280 18.14 6.55 -5.93
N ILE A 281 17.65 7.54 -5.18
CA ILE A 281 16.83 7.34 -3.97
C ILE A 281 15.52 6.63 -4.34
N ILE A 282 14.84 7.06 -5.41
CA ILE A 282 13.60 6.43 -5.88
C ILE A 282 13.84 4.97 -6.26
N TYR A 283 14.89 4.68 -7.03
CA TYR A 283 15.24 3.30 -7.38
C TYR A 283 15.63 2.48 -6.15
N PHE A 284 16.28 3.07 -5.16
CA PHE A 284 16.60 2.40 -3.89
C PHE A 284 15.32 2.03 -3.12
N LYS A 285 14.37 2.96 -2.99
CA LYS A 285 13.06 2.70 -2.38
C LYS A 285 12.27 1.62 -3.15
N LEU A 286 12.27 1.65 -4.49
CA LEU A 286 11.66 0.61 -5.33
C LEU A 286 12.26 -0.78 -5.10
N ARG A 287 13.59 -0.85 -4.93
CA ARG A 287 14.31 -2.08 -4.59
C ARG A 287 13.92 -2.57 -3.19
N CYS A 288 13.87 -1.69 -2.18
CA CYS A 288 13.43 -2.06 -0.84
C CYS A 288 11.97 -2.54 -0.80
N LEU A 289 11.10 -2.05 -1.69
CA LEU A 289 9.74 -2.60 -1.85
C LEU A 289 9.70 -4.06 -2.31
N ASP A 290 10.77 -4.60 -2.92
CA ASP A 290 10.84 -6.05 -3.19
C ASP A 290 11.00 -6.87 -1.90
N LEU A 291 11.71 -6.34 -0.91
CA LEU A 291 11.79 -6.98 0.40
C LEU A 291 10.41 -6.93 1.08
N VAL A 292 9.69 -5.82 0.97
CA VAL A 292 8.29 -5.72 1.43
C VAL A 292 7.40 -6.73 0.70
N GLU A 293 7.58 -6.90 -0.61
CA GLU A 293 6.86 -7.91 -1.40
C GLU A 293 7.11 -9.34 -0.90
N VAL A 294 8.34 -9.66 -0.48
CA VAL A 294 8.67 -10.94 0.16
C VAL A 294 7.89 -11.11 1.46
N ILE A 295 7.77 -10.08 2.29
CA ILE A 295 6.97 -10.13 3.53
C ILE A 295 5.51 -10.43 3.19
N VAL A 296 4.91 -9.69 2.24
CA VAL A 296 3.51 -9.88 1.85
C VAL A 296 3.24 -11.30 1.31
N LYS A 297 4.18 -11.85 0.53
CA LYS A 297 4.03 -13.18 -0.11
C LYS A 297 4.32 -14.36 0.82
N HIS A 298 5.29 -14.22 1.71
CA HIS A 298 5.87 -15.35 2.44
C HIS A 298 5.72 -15.27 3.96
N SER A 299 5.35 -14.12 4.53
CA SER A 299 5.18 -14.01 5.98
C SER A 299 4.01 -14.87 6.46
N THR A 300 4.28 -15.61 7.53
CA THR A 300 3.26 -16.32 8.31
C THR A 300 3.00 -15.63 9.66
N ASP A 301 3.59 -14.46 9.87
CA ASP A 301 3.40 -13.66 11.07
C ASP A 301 2.47 -12.48 10.77
N GLY A 302 1.32 -12.46 11.44
CA GLY A 302 0.36 -11.36 11.41
C GLY A 302 0.92 -10.04 11.94
N GLU A 303 1.89 -10.03 12.87
CA GLU A 303 2.52 -8.79 13.35
C GLU A 303 3.31 -8.13 12.23
N HIS A 304 4.16 -8.89 11.53
CA HIS A 304 4.92 -8.40 10.40
C HIS A 304 4.01 -7.80 9.32
N LEU A 305 2.88 -8.45 9.02
CA LEU A 305 1.92 -7.99 8.02
C LEU A 305 1.19 -6.71 8.45
N MET A 306 0.88 -6.56 9.73
CA MET A 306 0.22 -5.36 10.28
C MET A 306 1.13 -4.13 10.22
N GLU A 307 2.44 -4.29 10.44
CA GLU A 307 3.40 -3.17 10.35
C GLU A 307 3.53 -2.60 8.93
N LEU A 308 3.12 -3.33 7.90
CA LEU A 308 3.17 -2.85 6.50
C LEU A 308 2.02 -1.90 6.14
N VAL A 309 0.90 -1.95 6.87
CA VAL A 309 -0.35 -1.29 6.45
C VAL A 309 -0.20 0.22 6.40
N VAL A 310 0.36 0.82 7.46
CA VAL A 310 0.55 2.28 7.55
C VAL A 310 1.61 2.76 6.56
N PRO A 311 2.84 2.21 6.51
CA PRO A 311 3.87 2.66 5.57
C PRO A 311 3.44 2.58 4.10
N LEU A 312 2.78 1.49 3.68
CA LEU A 312 2.31 1.37 2.30
C LEU A 312 1.27 2.43 1.94
N LEU A 313 0.37 2.78 2.87
CA LEU A 313 -0.60 3.86 2.66
C LEU A 313 0.09 5.23 2.62
N THR A 314 1.03 5.50 3.52
CA THR A 314 1.80 6.75 3.56
C THR A 314 2.59 6.97 2.27
N ILE A 315 3.27 5.94 1.77
CA ILE A 315 4.00 5.99 0.49
C ILE A 315 3.04 6.28 -0.66
N THR A 316 1.86 5.63 -0.66
CA THR A 316 0.90 5.86 -1.73
C THR A 316 0.29 7.26 -1.65
N GLU A 317 0.04 7.79 -0.45
CA GLU A 317 -0.37 9.18 -0.25
C GLU A 317 0.67 10.17 -0.81
N ALA A 318 1.96 9.97 -0.47
CA ALA A 318 3.05 10.80 -0.97
C ALA A 318 3.11 10.81 -2.50
N SER A 319 2.86 9.66 -3.14
CA SER A 319 2.85 9.54 -4.61
C SER A 319 1.76 10.34 -5.33
N TYR A 320 0.72 10.79 -4.62
CA TYR A 320 -0.27 11.71 -5.19
C TYR A 320 0.13 13.18 -5.05
N LYS A 321 0.99 13.49 -4.07
CA LYS A 321 1.54 14.83 -3.89
C LYS A 321 2.68 15.09 -4.87
N GLU A 322 3.51 14.07 -5.09
CA GLU A 322 4.75 14.17 -5.87
C GLU A 322 4.70 13.26 -7.10
N LYS A 323 4.79 13.84 -8.31
CA LYS A 323 4.80 13.08 -9.58
C LYS A 323 5.98 12.10 -9.66
N GLU A 324 7.13 12.44 -9.08
CA GLU A 324 8.33 11.59 -9.09
C GLU A 324 8.12 10.28 -8.29
N MET A 325 7.31 10.32 -7.24
CA MET A 325 7.00 9.16 -6.38
C MET A 325 5.92 8.23 -6.98
N LYS A 326 5.40 8.53 -8.18
CA LYS A 326 4.28 7.81 -8.80
C LYS A 326 4.55 6.31 -8.99
N GLU A 327 5.75 5.93 -9.41
CA GLU A 327 6.09 4.52 -9.63
C GLU A 327 6.23 3.74 -8.31
N ILE A 328 6.80 4.37 -7.28
CA ILE A 328 6.85 3.82 -5.92
C ILE A 328 5.43 3.65 -5.38
N GLY A 329 4.57 4.67 -5.54
CA GLY A 329 3.18 4.65 -5.12
C GLY A 329 2.36 3.54 -5.76
N LYS A 330 2.46 3.36 -7.09
CA LYS A 330 1.81 2.26 -7.81
C LYS A 330 2.19 0.90 -7.25
N LYS A 331 3.49 0.69 -6.98
CA LYS A 331 3.98 -0.57 -6.40
C LYS A 331 3.48 -0.74 -4.96
N ALA A 332 3.55 0.30 -4.13
CA ALA A 332 3.04 0.27 -2.76
C ALA A 332 1.54 -0.05 -2.72
N GLN A 333 0.74 0.57 -3.60
CA GLN A 333 -0.69 0.27 -3.76
C GLN A 333 -0.94 -1.18 -4.18
N THR A 334 -0.13 -1.72 -5.11
CA THR A 334 -0.24 -3.11 -5.54
C THR A 334 0.05 -4.08 -4.40
N LEU A 335 1.08 -3.80 -3.60
CA LEU A 335 1.42 -4.58 -2.41
C LEU A 335 0.34 -4.48 -1.33
N TYR A 336 -0.22 -3.29 -1.12
CA TYR A 336 -1.34 -3.08 -0.21
C TYR A 336 -2.58 -3.89 -0.62
N ASN A 337 -2.93 -3.86 -1.91
CA ASN A 337 -4.04 -4.63 -2.44
C ASN A 337 -3.83 -6.14 -2.25
N HIS A 338 -2.61 -6.61 -2.48
CA HIS A 338 -2.26 -8.00 -2.23
C HIS A 338 -2.40 -8.34 -0.74
N LEU A 339 -1.77 -7.57 0.14
CA LEU A 339 -1.82 -7.71 1.60
C LEU A 339 -3.25 -7.83 2.12
N THR A 340 -4.13 -6.93 1.67
CA THR A 340 -5.51 -6.86 2.16
C THR A 340 -6.45 -7.91 1.53
N SER A 341 -6.03 -8.55 0.43
CA SER A 341 -6.73 -9.66 -0.21
C SER A 341 -6.39 -11.04 0.37
N LEU A 342 -5.40 -11.12 1.27
CA LEU A 342 -4.96 -12.37 1.87
C LEU A 342 -6.11 -13.03 2.65
N LYS A 343 -6.50 -14.25 2.26
CA LYS A 343 -7.65 -14.96 2.85
C LYS A 343 -7.36 -15.59 4.21
N LYS A 344 -6.08 -15.81 4.53
CA LYS A 344 -5.61 -16.49 5.74
C LYS A 344 -4.47 -15.67 6.33
N ILE A 345 -4.81 -14.73 7.21
CA ILE A 345 -3.81 -14.02 8.01
C ILE A 345 -3.70 -14.77 9.34
N PRO A 346 -2.49 -15.16 9.77
CA PRO A 346 -2.26 -15.78 11.06
C PRO A 346 -2.41 -14.75 12.20
N THR A 347 -3.64 -14.29 12.46
CA THR A 347 -3.96 -13.35 13.55
C THR A 347 -3.60 -13.86 14.94
N ALA A 348 -3.33 -15.17 15.07
CA ALA A 348 -2.87 -15.80 16.30
C ALA A 348 -1.47 -15.32 16.76
N THR A 349 -0.64 -14.79 15.86
CA THR A 349 0.71 -14.32 16.22
C THR A 349 0.75 -12.88 16.69
N VAL A 350 -0.33 -12.11 16.50
CA VAL A 350 -0.40 -10.76 17.07
C VAL A 350 -0.44 -10.90 18.59
N THR A 351 0.48 -10.27 19.31
CA THR A 351 0.59 -10.32 20.76
C THR A 351 0.36 -8.95 21.38
N ASP A 352 0.80 -7.88 20.72
CA ASP A 352 0.64 -6.49 21.16
C ASP A 352 -0.65 -5.86 20.61
N LEU A 353 -1.67 -5.80 21.47
CA LEU A 353 -2.98 -5.23 21.12
C LEU A 353 -2.98 -3.70 21.10
N ASP A 354 -2.16 -3.05 21.91
CA ASP A 354 -2.10 -1.59 22.01
C ASP A 354 -1.48 -1.04 20.74
N ARG A 355 -0.33 -1.62 20.32
CA ARG A 355 0.32 -1.28 19.06
C ARG A 355 -0.57 -1.52 17.85
N ALA A 356 -1.30 -2.64 17.82
CA ALA A 356 -2.26 -2.91 16.75
C ALA A 356 -3.40 -1.88 16.71
N THR A 357 -3.86 -1.41 17.87
CA THR A 357 -4.89 -0.37 17.98
C THR A 357 -4.37 1.00 17.53
N ASP A 358 -3.14 1.35 17.88
CA ASP A 358 -2.53 2.60 17.44
C ASP A 358 -2.33 2.62 15.92
N ARG A 359 -1.91 1.51 15.31
CA ARG A 359 -1.86 1.38 13.84
C ARG A 359 -3.20 1.61 13.18
N VAL A 360 -4.30 1.19 13.80
CA VAL A 360 -5.65 1.46 13.29
C VAL A 360 -5.98 2.95 13.35
N LYS A 361 -5.62 3.63 14.45
CA LYS A 361 -5.80 5.09 14.56
C LYS A 361 -4.98 5.85 13.52
N ASP A 362 -3.75 5.40 13.26
CA ASP A 362 -2.91 5.96 12.20
C ASP A 362 -3.61 5.84 10.85
N ILE A 363 -4.19 4.67 10.53
CA ILE A 363 -4.91 4.47 9.27
C ILE A 363 -6.17 5.33 9.19
N LEU A 364 -6.93 5.47 10.28
CA LEU A 364 -8.08 6.36 10.34
C LEU A 364 -7.67 7.83 10.14
N THR A 365 -6.52 8.22 10.67
CA THR A 365 -5.97 9.56 10.46
C THR A 365 -5.60 9.77 8.99
N LEU A 366 -4.89 8.83 8.36
CA LEU A 366 -4.55 8.87 6.94
C LEU A 366 -5.80 8.95 6.05
N SER A 367 -6.90 8.29 6.44
CA SER A 367 -8.16 8.32 5.70
C SER A 367 -8.85 9.69 5.64
N THR A 368 -8.44 10.64 6.48
CA THR A 368 -8.89 12.03 6.40
C THR A 368 -8.31 12.75 5.19
N ASN A 369 -7.21 12.25 4.62
CA ASN A 369 -6.60 12.84 3.44
C ASN A 369 -7.33 12.41 2.15
N ALA A 370 -7.72 13.39 1.33
CA ALA A 370 -8.40 13.18 0.06
C ALA A 370 -7.63 12.31 -0.93
N TYR A 371 -6.29 12.38 -0.91
CA TYR A 371 -5.43 11.57 -1.77
C TYR A 371 -5.47 10.07 -1.45
N VAL A 372 -5.87 9.71 -0.23
CA VAL A 372 -6.01 8.32 0.21
C VAL A 372 -7.37 7.73 -0.20
N TRP A 373 -8.35 8.57 -0.58
CA TRP A 373 -9.71 8.11 -0.91
C TRP A 373 -9.81 7.10 -2.05
N PRO A 374 -9.02 7.17 -3.14
CA PRO A 374 -8.99 6.12 -4.16
C PRO A 374 -8.59 4.75 -3.60
N ILE A 375 -7.76 4.73 -2.55
CA ILE A 375 -7.26 3.52 -1.86
C ILE A 375 -8.14 3.15 -0.66
N MET A 376 -9.02 4.03 -0.17
CA MET A 376 -9.87 3.74 1.00
C MET A 376 -10.82 2.53 0.83
N LYS A 377 -11.04 2.05 -0.40
CA LYS A 377 -11.68 0.75 -0.66
C LYS A 377 -10.94 -0.39 0.04
N ASP A 378 -9.64 -0.23 0.19
CA ASP A 378 -8.71 -1.22 0.65
C ASP A 378 -8.51 -1.13 2.18
N LEU A 379 -8.85 -0.02 2.84
CA LEU A 379 -8.93 0.06 4.32
C LEU A 379 -9.90 -0.99 4.90
N ALA A 380 -11.09 -1.09 4.32
CA ALA A 380 -12.06 -2.11 4.68
C ALA A 380 -11.54 -3.54 4.45
N ASN A 381 -10.59 -3.71 3.52
CA ASN A 381 -9.89 -4.96 3.29
C ASN A 381 -8.75 -5.15 4.33
N GLY A 382 -8.08 -4.09 4.77
CA GLY A 382 -7.11 -4.10 5.87
C GLY A 382 -7.72 -4.57 7.19
N LEU A 383 -9.00 -4.28 7.44
CA LEU A 383 -9.75 -4.87 8.57
C LEU A 383 -9.82 -6.40 8.50
N ASN A 384 -9.67 -7.03 7.32
CA ASN A 384 -9.57 -8.49 7.22
C ASN A 384 -8.31 -9.03 7.92
N LEU A 385 -7.23 -8.24 8.01
CA LEU A 385 -6.01 -8.57 8.76
C LEU A 385 -6.26 -8.73 10.25
N MET A 386 -7.37 -8.20 10.77
CA MET A 386 -7.71 -8.25 12.19
C MET A 386 -8.81 -9.27 12.52
N LYS A 387 -9.27 -10.06 11.54
CA LYS A 387 -10.30 -11.09 11.75
C LYS A 387 -9.81 -12.17 12.73
N GLY A 388 -10.62 -12.45 13.76
CA GLY A 388 -10.34 -13.47 14.78
C GLY A 388 -9.89 -12.92 16.14
N LYS A 389 -9.77 -11.60 16.30
CA LYS A 389 -9.51 -10.93 17.58
C LYS A 389 -10.63 -9.93 17.91
N ASP A 390 -11.66 -10.41 18.60
CA ASP A 390 -12.84 -9.62 18.93
C ASP A 390 -12.53 -8.33 19.69
N VAL A 391 -11.46 -8.32 20.50
CA VAL A 391 -11.02 -7.12 21.24
C VAL A 391 -10.46 -6.03 20.33
N LEU A 392 -9.60 -6.40 19.38
CA LEU A 392 -9.02 -5.46 18.41
C LEU A 392 -10.09 -4.93 17.47
N ILE A 393 -10.98 -5.83 17.01
CA ILE A 393 -12.15 -5.46 16.22
C ILE A 393 -13.03 -4.47 16.98
N ALA A 394 -13.30 -4.69 18.27
CA ALA A 394 -14.11 -3.80 19.08
C ALA A 394 -13.46 -2.42 19.23
N ALA A 395 -12.15 -2.35 19.43
CA ALA A 395 -11.41 -1.09 19.49
C ALA A 395 -11.53 -0.31 18.17
N VAL A 396 -11.29 -0.99 17.03
CA VAL A 396 -11.44 -0.39 15.70
C VAL A 396 -12.85 0.13 15.45
N VAL A 397 -13.86 -0.69 15.77
CA VAL A 397 -15.27 -0.30 15.60
C VAL A 397 -15.59 0.91 16.48
N GLY A 398 -15.05 0.97 17.69
CA GLY A 398 -15.19 2.11 18.60
C GLY A 398 -14.62 3.41 18.01
N GLU A 399 -13.40 3.37 17.46
CA GLU A 399 -12.77 4.54 16.83
C GLU A 399 -13.52 5.00 15.56
N VAL A 400 -13.96 4.06 14.71
CA VAL A 400 -14.78 4.38 13.53
C VAL A 400 -16.13 4.99 13.94
N GLN A 401 -16.74 4.49 15.02
CA GLN A 401 -17.98 5.05 15.57
C GLN A 401 -17.78 6.46 16.13
N ALA A 402 -16.66 6.72 16.81
CA ALA A 402 -16.30 8.06 17.27
C ALA A 402 -16.11 9.02 16.08
N ALA A 403 -15.38 8.60 15.05
CA ALA A 403 -15.21 9.36 13.81
C ALA A 403 -16.55 9.62 13.10
N LEU A 404 -17.47 8.64 13.06
CA LEU A 404 -18.81 8.80 12.50
C LEU A 404 -19.63 9.84 13.28
N LYS A 405 -19.59 9.80 14.61
CA LYS A 405 -20.28 10.78 15.46
C LYS A 405 -19.75 12.19 15.23
N GLU A 406 -18.43 12.34 15.10
CA GLU A 406 -17.81 13.60 14.73
C GLU A 406 -18.30 14.08 13.35
N PHE A 407 -18.29 13.20 12.36
CA PHE A 407 -18.74 13.49 11.00
C PHE A 407 -20.20 13.97 10.95
N LEU A 408 -21.09 13.34 11.71
CA LEU A 408 -22.52 13.67 11.71
C LEU A 408 -22.83 14.98 12.45
N ASN A 409 -22.05 15.32 13.49
CA ASN A 409 -22.38 16.41 14.39
C ASN A 409 -21.55 17.69 14.20
N LYS A 410 -20.29 17.62 13.72
CA LYS A 410 -19.46 18.81 13.51
C LYS A 410 -19.80 19.51 12.19
N ARG A 411 -19.66 20.84 12.16
CA ARG A 411 -19.89 21.67 10.96
C ARG A 411 -18.84 21.37 9.88
N GLU A 412 -17.58 21.23 10.28
CA GLU A 412 -16.46 20.86 9.42
C GLU A 412 -15.85 19.61 10.00
N SER A 413 -16.02 18.49 9.30
CA SER A 413 -15.45 17.21 9.66
C SER A 413 -14.25 16.93 8.78
N LYS A 414 -13.17 16.42 9.38
CA LYS A 414 -12.00 15.93 8.65
C LYS A 414 -12.29 14.61 7.93
N TYR A 415 -13.32 13.89 8.35
CA TYR A 415 -13.74 12.63 7.74
C TYR A 415 -14.67 12.85 6.55
N SER A 416 -14.51 12.00 5.53
CA SER A 416 -15.32 12.00 4.31
C SER A 416 -16.45 10.98 4.36
N HIS A 417 -17.55 11.24 3.66
CA HIS A 417 -18.63 10.27 3.46
C HIS A 417 -18.12 8.95 2.84
N THR A 418 -17.17 9.06 1.90
CA THR A 418 -16.61 7.94 1.14
C THR A 418 -15.92 6.91 2.05
N LEU A 419 -15.33 7.35 3.17
CA LEU A 419 -14.70 6.49 4.16
C LEU A 419 -15.72 5.53 4.77
N PHE A 420 -16.80 6.06 5.31
CA PHE A 420 -17.83 5.25 5.94
C PHE A 420 -18.56 4.38 4.90
N GLN A 421 -18.74 4.90 3.69
CA GLN A 421 -19.34 4.15 2.61
C GLN A 421 -18.53 2.90 2.24
N SER A 422 -17.20 3.02 2.09
CA SER A 422 -16.37 1.85 1.76
C SER A 422 -16.37 0.81 2.88
N LEU A 423 -16.32 1.26 4.14
CA LEU A 423 -16.36 0.40 5.33
C LEU A 423 -17.69 -0.34 5.45
N PHE A 424 -18.82 0.35 5.28
CA PHE A 424 -20.14 -0.23 5.46
C PHE A 424 -20.52 -1.16 4.32
N ASP A 425 -20.17 -0.83 3.07
CA ASP A 425 -20.44 -1.70 1.92
C ASP A 425 -19.74 -3.06 2.04
N ARG A 426 -18.50 -3.08 2.57
CA ARG A 426 -17.66 -4.28 2.64
C ARG A 426 -17.76 -5.05 3.95
N GLN A 427 -17.98 -4.36 5.07
CA GLN A 427 -17.98 -4.93 6.43
C GLN A 427 -19.23 -4.52 7.23
N ALA A 428 -20.38 -4.35 6.59
CA ALA A 428 -21.66 -4.02 7.25
C ALA A 428 -21.96 -4.82 8.55
N PRO A 429 -21.75 -6.16 8.61
CA PRO A 429 -21.96 -6.94 9.83
C PRO A 429 -21.10 -6.48 11.03
N LEU A 430 -19.91 -5.96 10.76
CA LEU A 430 -18.95 -5.49 11.77
C LEU A 430 -19.40 -4.15 12.37
N PHE A 431 -19.86 -3.25 11.50
CA PHE A 431 -20.25 -1.90 11.85
C PHE A 431 -21.75 -1.74 12.14
N TRP A 432 -22.49 -2.85 12.27
CA TRP A 432 -23.93 -2.79 12.46
C TRP A 432 -24.33 -1.94 13.67
N GLY A 433 -23.52 -1.92 14.73
CA GLY A 433 -23.76 -1.08 15.93
C GLY A 433 -23.96 0.41 15.63
N SER A 434 -23.37 0.90 14.53
CA SER A 434 -23.49 2.30 14.07
C SER A 434 -24.89 2.66 13.56
N ASN A 435 -25.81 1.69 13.41
CA ASN A 435 -27.19 1.96 13.01
C ASN A 435 -27.91 2.93 13.95
N SER A 436 -27.58 2.88 15.24
CA SER A 436 -28.22 3.69 16.27
C SER A 436 -27.86 5.17 16.11
N ASP A 437 -26.57 5.47 15.95
CA ASP A 437 -26.06 6.82 15.72
C ASP A 437 -26.59 7.42 14.40
N LEU A 438 -26.66 6.60 13.33
CA LEU A 438 -27.24 7.02 12.04
C LEU A 438 -28.72 7.36 12.16
N LEU A 439 -29.51 6.52 12.85
CA LEU A 439 -30.94 6.77 13.09
C LEU A 439 -31.17 8.00 13.96
N GLU A 440 -30.33 8.23 14.96
CA GLU A 440 -30.38 9.42 15.80
C GLU A 440 -30.15 10.69 14.97
N ALA A 441 -29.12 10.69 14.12
CA ALA A 441 -28.83 11.80 13.23
C ALA A 441 -29.97 12.07 12.24
N ILE A 442 -30.55 11.02 11.64
CA ILE A 442 -31.71 11.12 10.74
C ILE A 442 -32.93 11.72 11.48
N SER A 443 -33.12 11.37 12.74
CA SER A 443 -34.28 11.72 13.57
C SER A 443 -34.16 13.06 14.31
N ASN A 444 -33.02 13.74 14.22
CA ASN A 444 -32.78 15.03 14.86
C ASN A 444 -32.95 16.20 13.87
N GLU A 445 -33.96 17.04 14.09
CA GLU A 445 -34.21 18.22 13.22
C GLU A 445 -33.06 19.26 13.30
N GLY A 446 -32.29 19.28 14.38
CA GLY A 446 -31.14 20.17 14.56
C GLY A 446 -29.88 19.78 13.77
N VAL A 447 -29.81 18.55 13.26
CA VAL A 447 -28.71 18.12 12.38
C VAL A 447 -28.90 18.70 10.98
N ARG A 448 -27.81 19.12 10.33
CA ARG A 448 -27.88 19.71 8.98
C ARG A 448 -28.52 18.73 7.98
N VAL A 449 -29.36 19.25 7.09
CA VAL A 449 -30.04 18.45 6.04
C VAL A 449 -29.04 17.58 5.27
N PHE A 450 -27.88 18.13 4.89
CA PHE A 450 -26.81 17.41 4.22
C PHE A 450 -26.32 16.17 5.00
N CYS A 451 -25.99 16.33 6.28
CA CYS A 451 -25.55 15.23 7.16
C CYS A 451 -26.66 14.18 7.32
N ARG A 452 -27.93 14.59 7.42
CA ARG A 452 -29.06 13.66 7.46
C ARG A 452 -29.21 12.85 6.17
N THR A 453 -29.07 13.51 5.02
CA THR A 453 -29.08 12.82 3.71
C THR A 453 -27.94 11.81 3.61
N GLN A 454 -26.74 12.17 4.05
CA GLN A 454 -25.59 11.26 4.09
C GLN A 454 -25.82 10.11 5.08
N ALA A 455 -26.42 10.36 6.24
CA ALA A 455 -26.77 9.31 7.20
C ALA A 455 -27.76 8.30 6.60
N CYS A 456 -28.75 8.75 5.81
CA CYS A 456 -29.63 7.86 5.05
C CYS A 456 -28.84 7.00 4.05
N SER A 457 -27.93 7.61 3.28
CA SER A 457 -27.07 6.88 2.34
C SER A 457 -26.23 5.80 3.03
N LEU A 458 -25.54 6.16 4.12
CA LEU A 458 -24.72 5.23 4.92
C LEU A 458 -25.57 4.11 5.54
N LEU A 459 -26.74 4.44 6.09
CA LEU A 459 -27.64 3.44 6.67
C LEU A 459 -28.14 2.46 5.60
N SER A 460 -28.44 2.94 4.39
CA SER A 460 -28.85 2.10 3.26
C SER A 460 -27.76 1.10 2.85
N GLN A 461 -26.48 1.48 2.93
CA GLN A 461 -25.33 0.60 2.68
C GLN A 461 -25.14 -0.44 3.78
N LEU A 462 -25.33 -0.02 5.04
CA LEU A 462 -25.26 -0.90 6.21
C LEU A 462 -26.35 -1.98 6.19
N ILE A 463 -27.52 -1.68 5.61
CA ILE A 463 -28.63 -2.63 5.47
C ILE A 463 -28.33 -3.66 4.37
N ASN A 464 -27.95 -4.87 4.79
CA ASN A 464 -27.74 -6.00 3.88
C ASN A 464 -28.29 -7.32 4.47
N ARG A 465 -28.37 -8.37 3.65
CA ARG A 465 -28.88 -9.70 4.07
C ARG A 465 -27.98 -10.42 5.08
N THR A 466 -26.69 -10.07 5.12
CA THR A 466 -25.77 -10.69 6.08
C THR A 466 -26.02 -10.19 7.50
N VAL A 467 -26.42 -8.93 7.66
CA VAL A 467 -26.79 -8.33 8.94
C VAL A 467 -28.07 -8.95 9.50
N THR A 468 -29.08 -9.21 8.65
CA THR A 468 -30.34 -9.82 9.12
C THR A 468 -30.17 -11.23 9.66
N SER A 469 -29.08 -11.90 9.27
CA SER A 469 -28.74 -13.25 9.70
C SER A 469 -27.89 -13.29 10.98
N GLN A 470 -27.40 -12.13 11.45
CA GLN A 470 -26.62 -12.05 12.70
C GLN A 470 -27.53 -12.18 13.93
N ASP A 471 -27.04 -12.85 14.98
CA ASP A 471 -27.70 -13.00 16.28
C ASP A 471 -29.18 -13.41 16.18
N ASN A 472 -29.48 -14.34 15.27
CA ASN A 472 -30.84 -14.79 14.95
C ASN A 472 -31.86 -13.65 14.69
N GLY A 473 -31.40 -12.49 14.24
CA GLY A 473 -32.24 -11.33 13.94
C GLY A 473 -32.65 -10.47 15.14
N ALA A 474 -32.11 -10.70 16.34
CA ALA A 474 -32.47 -9.94 17.54
C ALA A 474 -32.09 -8.45 17.43
N THR A 475 -30.88 -8.16 16.95
CA THR A 475 -30.40 -6.79 16.69
C THR A 475 -31.17 -6.11 15.56
N TRP A 476 -31.54 -6.87 14.53
CA TRP A 476 -32.38 -6.41 13.42
C TRP A 476 -33.79 -6.00 13.90
N LEU A 477 -34.41 -6.79 14.77
CA LEU A 477 -35.72 -6.46 15.35
C LEU A 477 -35.68 -5.20 16.22
N LYS A 478 -34.58 -4.98 16.95
CA LYS A 478 -34.38 -3.72 17.70
C LYS A 478 -34.29 -2.53 16.74
N PHE A 479 -33.52 -2.68 15.66
CA PHE A 479 -33.38 -1.65 14.63
C PHE A 479 -34.72 -1.30 13.98
N THR A 480 -35.54 -2.27 13.57
CA THR A 480 -36.82 -2.00 12.90
C THR A 480 -37.80 -1.25 13.82
N LYS A 481 -37.79 -1.53 15.12
CA LYS A 481 -38.54 -0.75 16.12
C LYS A 481 -38.04 0.69 16.22
N SER A 482 -36.73 0.90 16.29
CA SER A 482 -36.13 2.25 16.31
C SER A 482 -36.39 3.02 15.01
N LEU A 483 -36.39 2.33 13.86
CA LEU A 483 -36.72 2.92 12.57
C LEU A 483 -38.18 3.38 12.52
N GLN A 484 -39.11 2.66 13.14
CA GLN A 484 -40.50 3.10 13.27
C GLN A 484 -40.62 4.41 14.06
N VAL A 485 -39.87 4.53 15.15
CA VAL A 485 -39.81 5.78 15.93
C VAL A 485 -39.20 6.93 15.09
N ALA A 486 -38.18 6.63 14.28
CA ALA A 486 -37.58 7.62 13.37
C ALA A 486 -38.59 8.11 12.32
N ILE A 487 -39.41 7.21 11.74
CA ILE A 487 -40.49 7.56 10.80
C ILE A 487 -41.44 8.60 11.42
N GLU A 488 -41.87 8.39 12.67
CA GLU A 488 -42.78 9.31 13.37
C GLU A 488 -42.16 10.67 13.69
N LYS A 489 -40.83 10.74 13.89
CA LYS A 489 -40.12 12.00 14.12
C LYS A 489 -39.93 12.77 12.81
N VAL A 490 -39.50 12.08 11.76
CA VAL A 490 -39.24 12.69 10.44
C VAL A 490 -40.52 13.26 9.83
N SER A 491 -41.68 12.63 10.05
CA SER A 491 -42.96 13.17 9.58
C SER A 491 -43.39 14.46 10.29
N LYS A 492 -42.73 14.85 11.38
CA LYS A 492 -43.03 16.10 12.11
C LYS A 492 -42.11 17.25 11.74
N TYR A 493 -41.16 17.05 10.83
CA TYR A 493 -40.23 18.10 10.42
C TYR A 493 -40.93 19.26 9.71
N SER A 494 -40.29 20.43 9.78
CA SER A 494 -40.74 21.61 9.02
C SER A 494 -40.68 21.38 7.50
N ALA A 495 -41.59 22.01 6.75
CA ALA A 495 -41.72 21.81 5.31
C ALA A 495 -40.46 22.17 4.51
N VAL A 496 -39.57 23.00 5.07
CA VAL A 496 -38.28 23.37 4.48
C VAL A 496 -37.30 22.20 4.46
N ASN A 497 -37.40 21.28 5.43
CA ASN A 497 -36.55 20.09 5.54
C ASN A 497 -36.95 18.94 4.60
N TYR A 498 -38.10 19.04 3.93
CA TYR A 498 -38.58 18.08 2.93
C TYR A 498 -38.05 18.33 1.51
N LYS A 499 -37.24 19.39 1.32
CA LYS A 499 -36.66 19.72 0.01
C LYS A 499 -35.63 18.68 -0.48
N ALA A 500 -35.37 18.74 -1.79
CA ALA A 500 -35.23 17.65 -2.76
C ALA A 500 -34.19 16.52 -2.56
N GLY A 501 -33.45 16.44 -1.45
CA GLY A 501 -32.43 15.39 -1.23
C GLY A 501 -32.75 14.42 -0.09
N PHE A 502 -33.24 14.90 1.06
CA PHE A 502 -33.31 14.07 2.26
C PHE A 502 -34.44 13.01 2.25
N LEU A 503 -35.68 13.41 1.99
CA LEU A 503 -36.82 12.49 1.97
C LEU A 503 -36.69 11.37 0.93
N PRO A 504 -36.20 11.61 -0.30
CA PRO A 504 -35.94 10.53 -1.25
C PRO A 504 -34.99 9.46 -0.68
N GLU A 505 -33.90 9.87 -0.04
CA GLU A 505 -32.96 8.91 0.53
C GLU A 505 -33.49 8.23 1.79
N PHE A 506 -34.27 8.95 2.61
CA PHE A 506 -34.96 8.33 3.73
C PHE A 506 -35.93 7.24 3.25
N PHE A 507 -36.75 7.52 2.24
CA PHE A 507 -37.61 6.53 1.62
C PHE A 507 -36.83 5.41 0.93
N GLY A 508 -35.63 5.70 0.40
CA GLY A 508 -34.67 4.73 -0.09
C GLY A 508 -34.27 3.72 0.98
N VAL A 509 -33.96 4.17 2.20
CA VAL A 509 -33.69 3.31 3.37
C VAL A 509 -34.88 2.41 3.67
N LEU A 510 -36.10 2.97 3.75
CA LEU A 510 -37.30 2.19 4.04
C LEU A 510 -37.54 1.10 2.98
N ASN A 511 -37.31 1.42 1.71
CA ASN A 511 -37.42 0.48 0.60
C ASN A 511 -36.33 -0.60 0.68
N LYS A 512 -35.10 -0.24 1.07
CA LYS A 512 -33.99 -1.18 1.27
C LYS A 512 -34.31 -2.18 2.36
N VAL A 513 -34.84 -1.74 3.52
CA VAL A 513 -35.29 -2.63 4.60
C VAL A 513 -36.30 -3.66 4.08
N LYS A 514 -37.33 -3.23 3.35
CA LYS A 514 -38.33 -4.14 2.76
C LYS A 514 -37.76 -5.10 1.73
N THR A 515 -36.73 -4.66 1.00
CA THR A 515 -36.06 -5.49 -0.01
C THR A 515 -35.23 -6.60 0.63
N VAL A 516 -34.59 -6.28 1.76
CA VAL A 516 -33.78 -7.23 2.53
C VAL A 516 -34.66 -8.16 3.36
N ASP A 517 -35.67 -7.64 4.02
CA ASP A 517 -36.62 -8.37 4.85
C ASP A 517 -38.07 -7.97 4.52
N LYS A 518 -38.73 -8.83 3.74
CA LYS A 518 -40.12 -8.63 3.30
C LYS A 518 -41.14 -8.80 4.43
N THR A 519 -40.73 -9.32 5.59
CA THR A 519 -41.64 -9.54 6.73
C THR A 519 -41.84 -8.28 7.57
N VAL A 520 -40.96 -7.28 7.41
CA VAL A 520 -41.04 -6.03 8.16
C VAL A 520 -42.17 -5.15 7.62
N VAL A 521 -43.13 -4.85 8.48
CA VAL A 521 -44.20 -3.87 8.22
C VAL A 521 -43.83 -2.56 8.90
N LEU A 522 -43.73 -1.48 8.11
CA LEU A 522 -43.44 -0.12 8.59
C LEU A 522 -44.69 0.73 8.45
N ASP A 523 -45.17 1.34 9.53
CA ASP A 523 -46.33 2.24 9.47
C ASP A 523 -45.91 3.62 8.97
N LEU A 524 -46.50 4.03 7.84
CA LEU A 524 -46.24 5.30 7.17
C LEU A 524 -47.41 6.29 7.27
N GLY A 525 -48.46 5.96 8.04
CA GLY A 525 -49.67 6.81 8.17
C GLY A 525 -49.37 8.23 8.63
N SER A 526 -48.30 8.43 9.40
CA SER A 526 -47.85 9.76 9.83
C SER A 526 -47.44 10.69 8.67
N PHE A 527 -47.13 10.15 7.49
CA PHE A 527 -46.84 10.94 6.28
C PHE A 527 -48.08 11.24 5.42
N GLU A 528 -49.22 10.60 5.67
CA GLU A 528 -50.41 10.71 4.81
C GLU A 528 -50.89 12.17 4.69
N GLY A 529 -51.00 12.86 5.83
CA GLY A 529 -51.41 14.28 5.86
C GLY A 529 -50.39 15.27 5.29
N ILE A 530 -49.17 14.84 4.99
CA ILE A 530 -48.11 15.68 4.40
C ILE A 530 -47.82 15.26 2.95
N SER A 531 -48.27 14.07 2.53
CA SER A 531 -48.00 13.49 1.22
C SER A 531 -48.52 14.33 0.04
N GLU A 532 -49.56 15.14 0.28
CA GLU A 532 -50.09 16.10 -0.70
C GLU A 532 -49.08 17.22 -1.02
N LYS A 533 -48.17 17.54 -0.09
CA LYS A 533 -47.12 18.56 -0.25
C LYS A 533 -45.87 18.03 -0.96
N PHE A 534 -45.81 16.73 -1.25
CA PHE A 534 -44.67 16.12 -1.93
C PHE A 534 -44.68 16.43 -3.44
N ASN A 535 -43.49 16.49 -4.03
CA ASN A 535 -43.37 16.52 -5.48
C ASN A 535 -43.79 15.18 -6.11
N LYS A 536 -43.99 15.15 -7.43
CA LYS A 536 -44.49 13.96 -8.14
C LYS A 536 -43.65 12.71 -7.88
N ASP A 537 -42.33 12.83 -7.76
CA ASP A 537 -41.43 11.69 -7.58
C ASP A 537 -41.44 11.15 -6.15
N LEU A 538 -41.49 12.02 -5.14
CA LEU A 538 -41.70 11.62 -3.75
C LEU A 538 -43.06 10.95 -3.55
N GLN A 539 -44.12 11.44 -4.22
CA GLN A 539 -45.42 10.78 -4.19
C GLN A 539 -45.40 9.39 -4.83
N LYS A 540 -44.58 9.16 -5.87
CA LYS A 540 -44.40 7.82 -6.45
C LYS A 540 -43.68 6.89 -5.46
N LEU A 541 -42.59 7.37 -4.85
CA LEU A 541 -41.84 6.60 -3.85
C LEU A 541 -42.70 6.24 -2.64
N TYR A 542 -43.44 7.21 -2.10
CA TYR A 542 -44.37 7.00 -0.99
C TYR A 542 -45.43 5.95 -1.34
N ARG A 543 -46.11 6.08 -2.48
CA ARG A 543 -47.13 5.10 -2.92
C ARG A 543 -46.55 3.70 -3.11
N LYS A 544 -45.34 3.59 -3.65
CA LYS A 544 -44.63 2.31 -3.80
C LYS A 544 -44.33 1.67 -2.44
N LEU A 545 -43.93 2.46 -1.45
CA LEU A 545 -43.69 1.98 -0.09
C LEU A 545 -44.98 1.53 0.58
N VAL A 546 -46.06 2.30 0.45
CA VAL A 546 -47.37 1.95 1.03
C VAL A 546 -47.93 0.68 0.38
N SER A 547 -47.88 0.56 -0.95
CA SER A 547 -48.38 -0.64 -1.64
C SER A 547 -47.57 -1.90 -1.30
N ALA A 548 -46.28 -1.76 -1.00
CA ALA A 548 -45.44 -2.85 -0.54
C ALA A 548 -45.83 -3.36 0.87
N ASN A 549 -46.50 -2.57 1.71
CA ASN A 549 -47.08 -3.06 2.98
C ASN A 549 -48.36 -3.88 2.77
N SER A 550 -49.07 -3.66 1.66
CA SER A 550 -50.37 -4.26 1.37
C SER A 550 -50.28 -5.60 0.62
N GLN A 551 -49.09 -6.05 0.22
CA GLN A 551 -48.91 -7.39 -0.36
C GLN A 551 -48.72 -8.43 0.75
N PRO A 552 -49.67 -9.35 0.98
CA PRO A 552 -49.46 -10.45 1.91
C PRO A 552 -48.33 -11.35 1.39
N ALA A 553 -47.60 -11.99 2.31
CA ALA A 553 -46.69 -13.08 2.00
C ALA A 553 -47.48 -14.23 1.33
N VAL A 554 -47.58 -14.19 0.00
CA VAL A 554 -48.21 -15.27 -0.76
C VAL A 554 -47.27 -16.47 -0.74
N GLY A 555 -47.62 -17.41 0.14
CA GLY A 555 -47.65 -18.85 -0.11
C GLY A 555 -46.45 -19.48 -0.81
N VAL A 556 -45.76 -20.34 -0.05
CA VAL A 556 -45.12 -21.54 -0.60
C VAL A 556 -46.05 -22.17 -1.65
N SER A 557 -45.71 -22.04 -2.92
CA SER A 557 -46.32 -22.84 -3.98
C SER A 557 -45.51 -24.14 -4.11
N PRO A 558 -46.18 -25.31 -4.09
CA PRO A 558 -45.50 -26.60 -4.18
C PRO A 558 -44.82 -26.75 -5.55
N GLY A 559 -43.66 -27.41 -5.53
CA GLY A 559 -42.67 -27.44 -6.60
C GLY A 559 -43.24 -27.59 -8.01
N ARG A 560 -42.96 -26.60 -8.85
CA ARG A 560 -42.94 -26.81 -10.30
C ARG A 560 -41.72 -27.68 -10.59
N LYS A 561 -41.95 -28.99 -10.74
CA LYS A 561 -40.96 -29.98 -11.20
C LYS A 561 -40.21 -29.39 -12.40
N ARG A 562 -38.93 -29.06 -12.22
CA ARG A 562 -38.01 -28.88 -13.34
C ARG A 562 -37.92 -30.25 -14.01
N LYS A 563 -38.38 -30.31 -15.25
CA LYS A 563 -38.19 -31.43 -16.16
C LYS A 563 -36.67 -31.46 -16.45
N VAL A 564 -35.93 -32.24 -15.67
CA VAL A 564 -34.55 -32.58 -15.99
C VAL A 564 -34.64 -33.60 -17.11
N SER A 565 -34.38 -33.16 -18.35
CA SER A 565 -34.07 -34.06 -19.46
C SER A 565 -32.67 -34.62 -19.21
N ALA A 566 -32.61 -35.71 -18.46
CA ALA A 566 -31.44 -36.58 -18.44
C ALA A 566 -31.59 -37.58 -19.59
N THR A 567 -30.90 -37.31 -20.69
CA THR A 567 -30.48 -38.35 -21.64
C THR A 567 -29.46 -39.22 -20.91
N PHE A 568 -29.87 -40.40 -20.46
CA PHE A 568 -28.96 -41.43 -19.97
C PHE A 568 -28.79 -42.47 -21.08
N SER A 569 -27.54 -42.66 -21.49
CA SER A 569 -27.07 -43.73 -22.35
C SER A 569 -27.33 -45.09 -21.70
N SER A 570 -27.85 -46.02 -22.49
CA SER A 570 -28.03 -47.42 -22.13
C SER A 570 -26.70 -48.18 -22.22
N SER A 571 -26.37 -48.92 -21.17
CA SER A 571 -25.59 -50.17 -21.15
C SER A 571 -25.14 -50.38 -19.70
N ASP A 572 -25.07 -51.57 -19.12
CA ASP A 572 -25.62 -52.90 -19.39
C ASP A 572 -25.25 -53.70 -18.11
N SER A 573 -25.87 -54.86 -17.92
CA SER A 573 -25.44 -55.95 -17.02
C SER A 573 -25.56 -55.80 -15.48
N ASP A 574 -26.60 -56.46 -14.96
CA ASP A 574 -26.58 -57.58 -14.00
C ASP A 574 -25.67 -57.55 -12.75
N LYS A 575 -26.35 -57.54 -11.60
CA LYS A 575 -25.96 -58.16 -10.32
C LYS A 575 -25.88 -59.71 -10.47
N PRO A 576 -25.49 -60.50 -9.45
CA PRO A 576 -24.69 -60.21 -8.25
C PRO A 576 -23.64 -61.31 -7.95
N THR A 577 -22.63 -61.05 -7.12
CA THR A 577 -21.96 -62.13 -6.38
C THR A 577 -21.65 -61.77 -4.93
N LYS A 578 -22.08 -62.71 -4.10
CA LYS A 578 -21.88 -62.86 -2.66
C LYS A 578 -20.54 -63.59 -2.44
N ALA A 579 -19.98 -63.42 -1.25
CA ALA A 579 -19.03 -64.31 -0.55
C ALA A 579 -17.50 -64.07 -0.70
N MET A 580 -16.94 -63.40 0.32
CA MET A 580 -16.11 -64.01 1.37
C MET A 580 -14.90 -64.87 0.93
N LYS A 581 -13.69 -64.29 1.00
CA LYS A 581 -12.53 -64.75 1.81
C LYS A 581 -11.26 -63.91 1.48
N THR A 582 -10.61 -63.44 2.55
CA THR A 582 -9.24 -62.91 2.66
C THR A 582 -8.17 -63.97 2.31
N PRO A 583 -6.87 -63.63 2.16
CA PRO A 583 -6.11 -62.46 2.66
C PRO A 583 -5.96 -61.30 1.69
#